data_AF-A0AAP2BG17-F1
#
_entry.id   AF-A0AAP2BG17-F1
#
_cell.length_a   1.000
_cell.length_b   1.000
_cell.length_c   1.000
_cell.angle_alpha   90.00
_cell.angle_beta   90.00
_cell.angle_gamma   90.00
#
_symmetry.space_group_name_H-M   'P 1'
#
loop_
_entity.id
_entity.type
_entity.pdbx_description
1 polymer ?
#
loop_
_entity_poly.entity_id
_entity_poly.type
_entity_poly.pdbx_seq_one_letter_code
_entity_poly.pdbx_strand_id
1 'polypeptide(L)'
;MDLQDWHPADIIAGLKKKGTSLAAVSRSAGLSSSTLANALLRPWPKGEKLIADALGISPEIIWPSRYFDEAGNPVHRHTRSKL
;
A
#
# COMPACT_ATOMS: atom_id res chain seq x y z
N MET A 1 -19.51 -3.40 -3.23
CA MET A 1 -18.15 -3.39 -3.83
C MET A 1 -17.39 -4.55 -3.23
N ASP A 2 -16.56 -5.25 -3.99
CA ASP A 2 -15.65 -6.22 -3.37
C ASP A 2 -14.56 -5.42 -2.63
N LEU A 3 -14.59 -5.48 -1.30
CA LEU A 3 -13.65 -4.78 -0.43
C LEU A 3 -12.44 -5.66 -0.08
N GLN A 4 -12.24 -6.77 -0.80
CA GLN A 4 -11.11 -7.65 -0.53
C GLN A 4 -9.77 -6.99 -0.86
N ASP A 5 -8.99 -6.71 0.18
CA ASP A 5 -7.59 -6.30 0.04
C ASP A 5 -6.79 -7.40 -0.66
N TRP A 6 -5.82 -6.99 -1.49
CA TRP A 6 -4.87 -7.91 -2.11
C TRP A 6 -4.12 -8.70 -1.04
N HIS A 7 -3.89 -9.97 -1.33
CA HIS A 7 -3.05 -10.77 -0.45
C HIS A 7 -1.61 -10.23 -0.49
N PRO A 8 -0.89 -10.17 0.65
CA PRO A 8 0.50 -9.69 0.68
C PRO A 8 1.43 -10.37 -0.34
N ALA A 9 1.20 -11.66 -0.62
CA ALA A 9 1.96 -12.40 -1.62
C ALA A 9 1.74 -11.86 -3.05
N ASP A 10 0.53 -11.41 -3.40
CA ASP A 10 0.22 -10.84 -4.71
C ASP A 10 0.89 -9.49 -4.90
N ILE A 11 0.95 -8.67 -3.85
CA ILE A 11 1.69 -7.41 -3.84
C ILE A 11 3.18 -7.68 -4.08
N ILE A 12 3.76 -8.63 -3.35
CA ILE A 12 5.17 -9.01 -3.50
C ILE A 12 5.44 -9.58 -4.89
N ALA A 13 4.54 -10.43 -5.41
CA ALA A 13 4.66 -11.00 -6.75
C ALA A 13 4.55 -9.91 -7.83
N GLY A 14 3.64 -8.94 -7.67
CA GLY A 14 3.50 -7.79 -8.55
C GLY A 14 4.78 -6.96 -8.61
N LEU A 15 5.38 -6.66 -7.45
CA LEU A 15 6.64 -5.93 -7.37
C LEU A 15 7.77 -6.71 -8.06
N LYS A 16 7.86 -8.02 -7.83
CA LYS A 16 8.86 -8.87 -8.51
C LYS A 16 8.68 -8.91 -10.02
N LYS A 17 7.44 -8.99 -10.51
CA LYS A 17 7.13 -8.92 -11.95
C LYS A 17 7.53 -7.59 -12.59
N LYS A 18 7.53 -6.50 -11.81
CA LYS A 18 8.04 -5.17 -12.21
C LYS A 18 9.57 -5.05 -12.06
N GLY A 19 10.27 -6.12 -11.67
CA GLY A 19 11.72 -6.11 -11.46
C GLY A 19 12.17 -5.40 -10.18
N THR A 20 11.27 -5.19 -9.22
CA THR A 20 11.57 -4.51 -7.95
C THR A 20 11.21 -5.38 -6.73
N SER A 21 11.44 -4.85 -5.54
CA SER A 21 11.10 -5.49 -4.26
C SER A 21 10.72 -4.43 -3.22
N LEU A 22 10.02 -4.83 -2.16
CA LEU A 22 9.71 -3.94 -1.04
C LEU A 22 10.96 -3.25 -0.48
N ALA A 23 12.06 -3.98 -0.33
CA ALA A 23 13.32 -3.41 0.14
C ALA A 23 13.92 -2.38 -0.84
N ALA A 24 13.77 -2.60 -2.15
CA ALA A 24 14.20 -1.61 -3.16
C ALA A 24 13.32 -0.35 -3.11
N VAL A 25 12.00 -0.51 -2.97
CA VAL A 25 11.07 0.62 -2.82
C VAL A 25 11.34 1.39 -1.52
N SER A 26 11.54 0.70 -0.39
CA SER A 26 11.94 1.31 0.89
C SER A 26 13.16 2.19 0.73
N ARG A 27 14.24 1.65 0.13
CA ARG A 27 15.51 2.38 -0.08
C ARG A 27 15.33 3.59 -0.99
N SER A 28 14.54 3.44 -2.07
CA SER A 28 14.25 4.54 -2.99
C SER A 28 13.47 5.67 -2.31
N ALA A 29 12.68 5.35 -1.29
CA ALA A 29 11.94 6.32 -0.48
C ALA A 29 12.74 6.87 0.72
N GLY A 30 14.03 6.51 0.88
CA GLY A 30 14.86 6.94 2.01
C GLY A 30 14.48 6.30 3.34
N LEU A 31 13.79 5.15 3.31
CA LEU A 31 13.36 4.40 4.50
C LEU A 31 14.28 3.19 4.74
N SER A 32 14.26 2.66 5.96
CA SER A 32 14.91 1.37 6.22
C SER A 32 14.23 0.27 5.40
N SER A 33 15.01 -0.72 4.95
CA SER A 33 14.53 -1.78 4.05
C SER A 33 13.29 -2.52 4.56
N SER A 34 13.11 -2.61 5.88
CA SER A 34 11.97 -3.27 6.53
C SER A 34 10.76 -2.36 6.78
N THR A 35 10.92 -1.03 6.71
CA THR A 35 9.84 -0.09 7.08
C THR A 35 8.59 -0.29 6.22
N LEU A 36 8.75 -0.50 4.91
CA LEU A 36 7.63 -0.63 3.98
C LEU A 36 6.85 -1.94 4.13
N ALA A 37 7.45 -2.97 4.73
CA ALA A 37 6.74 -4.21 5.05
C ALA A 37 5.58 -3.97 6.04
N ASN A 38 5.68 -2.94 6.89
CA ASN A 38 4.60 -2.57 7.81
C ASN A 38 3.32 -2.14 7.10
N ALA A 39 3.40 -1.60 5.87
CA ALA A 39 2.23 -1.18 5.09
C ALA A 39 1.33 -2.38 4.70
N LEU A 40 1.92 -3.58 4.58
CA LEU A 40 1.17 -4.80 4.31
C LEU A 40 0.28 -5.21 5.49
N LEU A 41 0.76 -4.96 6.71
CA LEU A 41 0.10 -5.41 7.94
C LEU A 41 -0.83 -4.35 8.54
N ARG A 42 -0.49 -3.07 8.40
CA ARG A 42 -1.15 -1.96 9.10
C ARG A 42 -1.47 -0.84 8.11
N PRO A 43 -2.64 -0.17 8.25
CA PRO A 43 -2.96 1.04 7.50
C PRO A 43 -1.87 2.09 7.60
N TRP A 44 -1.16 2.32 6.49
CA TRP A 44 -0.11 3.32 6.43
C TRP A 44 -0.17 4.04 5.09
N PRO A 45 -0.97 5.13 4.98
CA PRO A 45 -1.27 5.78 3.69
C PRO A 45 -0.04 6.16 2.87
N LYS A 46 1.05 6.59 3.53
CA LYS A 46 2.31 6.91 2.84
C LYS A 46 3.01 5.68 2.28
N GLY A 47 3.04 4.58 3.02
CA GLY A 47 3.65 3.33 2.57
C GLY A 47 2.81 2.63 1.50
N GLU A 48 1.48 2.62 1.68
CA GLU A 48 0.52 2.13 0.70
C GLU A 48 0.71 2.84 -0.64
N LYS A 49 0.81 4.18 -0.62
CA LYS A 49 1.09 4.97 -1.84
C LYS A 49 2.42 4.58 -2.50
N LEU A 50 3.51 4.45 -1.75
CA LEU A 50 4.82 4.07 -2.31
C LEU A 50 4.79 2.69 -3.01
N ILE A 51 4.07 1.73 -2.43
CA ILE A 51 3.90 0.41 -3.03
C ILE A 51 3.04 0.50 -4.29
N ALA A 52 1.93 1.25 -4.23
CA ALA A 52 1.01 1.41 -5.35
C ALA A 52 1.67 2.13 -6.53
N ASP A 53 2.44 3.19 -6.26
CA ASP A 53 3.25 3.91 -7.24
C ASP A 53 4.26 2.96 -7.92
N ALA A 54 4.91 2.08 -7.16
CA ALA A 54 5.85 1.09 -7.70
C ALA A 54 5.16 0.01 -8.57
N LEU A 55 3.89 -0.28 -8.31
CA LEU A 55 3.06 -1.19 -9.13
C LEU A 55 2.42 -0.47 -10.32
N GLY A 56 2.33 0.87 -10.28
CA GLY A 56 1.68 1.71 -11.30
C GLY A 56 0.16 1.69 -11.21
N ILE A 57 -0.41 1.48 -10.03
CA ILE A 57 -1.86 1.46 -9.78
C ILE A 57 -2.21 2.31 -8.56
N SER A 58 -3.48 2.65 -8.39
CA SER A 58 -3.95 3.38 -7.20
C SER A 58 -3.92 2.49 -5.94
N PRO A 59 -3.60 3.03 -4.75
CA PRO A 59 -3.58 2.23 -3.52
C PRO A 59 -4.96 1.69 -3.12
N GLU A 60 -6.04 2.37 -3.53
CA GLU A 60 -7.42 1.92 -3.33
C GLU A 60 -7.78 0.64 -4.11
N ILE A 61 -7.01 0.31 -5.16
CA ILE A 61 -7.16 -0.96 -5.90
C ILE A 61 -6.53 -2.11 -5.11
N ILE A 62 -5.45 -1.83 -4.38
CA ILE A 62 -4.71 -2.84 -3.60
C ILE A 62 -5.40 -3.06 -2.25
N TRP A 63 -5.91 -1.99 -1.63
CA TRP A 63 -6.55 -2.04 -0.32
C TRP A 63 -7.94 -1.38 -0.31
N PRO A 64 -8.92 -1.88 -1.10
CA PRO A 64 -10.24 -1.27 -1.19
C PRO A 64 -10.94 -1.15 0.18
N SER A 65 -10.81 -2.14 1.09
CA SER A 65 -11.41 -2.06 2.44
C SER A 65 -10.90 -0.88 3.26
N ARG A 66 -9.73 -0.35 2.91
CA ARG A 66 -9.10 0.75 3.64
C ARG A 66 -9.48 2.13 3.11
N TYR A 67 -9.98 2.18 1.88
CA TYR A 67 -10.33 3.42 1.18
C TYR A 67 -11.84 3.60 1.02
N PHE A 68 -12.63 2.52 1.04
CA PHE A 68 -14.08 2.55 0.87
C PHE A 68 -14.81 1.81 2.00
N ASP A 69 -16.01 2.29 2.33
CA ASP A 69 -16.95 1.58 3.21
C ASP A 69 -17.76 0.53 2.43
N GLU A 70 -18.60 -0.25 3.14
CA GLU A 70 -19.45 -1.29 2.51
C GLU A 70 -20.44 -0.73 1.47
N ALA A 71 -20.80 0.55 1.59
CA ALA A 71 -21.66 1.26 0.66
C ALA A 71 -20.88 1.86 -0.54
N GLY A 72 -19.55 1.77 -0.56
CA GLY A 72 -18.67 2.30 -1.60
C GLY A 72 -18.32 3.78 -1.43
N ASN A 73 -18.59 4.38 -0.27
CA ASN A 73 -18.21 5.77 0.00
C ASN A 73 -16.73 5.86 0.42
N PRO A 74 -15.99 6.90 0.01
CA PRO A 74 -14.63 7.12 0.46
C PRO A 74 -14.54 7.29 1.98
N VAL A 75 -13.70 6.49 2.64
CA VAL A 75 -13.44 6.59 4.07
C VAL A 75 -12.46 7.73 4.34
N HIS A 76 -12.87 8.70 5.16
CA HIS A 76 -12.03 9.85 5.48
C HIS A 76 -10.87 9.43 6.40
N ARG A 77 -9.67 9.27 5.82
CA ARG A 77 -8.47 8.88 6.56
C ARG A 77 -7.82 10.10 7.19
N HIS A 78 -7.81 10.14 8.52
CA HIS A 78 -7.01 11.11 9.26
C HIS A 78 -5.54 10.70 9.13
N THR A 79 -4.82 11.29 8.18
CA THR A 79 -3.36 11.21 8.18
C THR A 79 -2.87 11.82 9.49
N ARG A 80 -2.25 11.04 10.38
CA ARG A 80 -1.58 11.59 11.55
C ARG A 80 -0.58 12.63 11.06
N SER A 81 -0.93 13.90 11.25
CA SER A 81 -0.02 15.02 11.12
C SER A 81 1.15 14.74 12.05
N LYS A 82 2.35 14.84 11.49
CA LYS A 82 3.63 14.74 12.19
C LYS A 82 3.57 15.72 13.38
N LEU A 83 3.62 15.21 14.61
CA LEU A 83 4.03 16.01 15.77
C LEU A 83 5.52 16.35 15.60
#